data_AF-A0A169NB26-F1
#
_entry.id   AF-A0A169NB26-F1
#
_cell.length_a   1.000
_cell.length_b   1.000
_cell.length_c   1.000
_cell.angle_alpha   90.00
_cell.angle_beta   90.00
_cell.angle_gamma   90.00
#
_symmetry.space_group_name_H-M   'P 1'
#
loop_
_entity.id
_entity.type
_entity.pdbx_description
1 polymer ?
#
loop_
_entity_poly.entity_id
_entity_poly.type
_entity_poly.pdbx_seq_one_letter_code
_entity_poly.pdbx_strand_id
1 'polypeptide(L)'
;MTSRRKHLAERRAARGYSQEEFAELRRFRAPHDEGGTCMNDGRIFREAWIDGVNKHYPGEPKPGYVTPWDETPAWEREAAAAVYGQVRDFIEVSGGHAARLTREQKSRFVAICWTAQMFRHFEDPKPGYVADWSDLPVWQRETDADIFERIEGTV
;
A
#
# COMPACT_ATOMS: atom_id res chain seq x y z
N MET A 1 -22.82 -6.81 24.49
CA MET A 1 -23.02 -7.18 23.05
C MET A 1 -23.98 -6.27 22.27
N THR A 2 -24.64 -5.28 22.89
CA THR A 2 -25.83 -4.62 22.29
C THR A 2 -25.54 -3.42 21.38
N SER A 3 -24.50 -2.63 21.66
CA SER A 3 -24.25 -1.34 20.97
C SER A 3 -23.93 -1.47 19.47
N ARG A 4 -23.10 -2.46 19.10
CA ARG A 4 -22.61 -2.65 17.71
C ARG A 4 -23.74 -2.98 16.72
N ARG A 5 -24.80 -3.68 17.16
CA ARG A 5 -25.97 -3.99 16.30
C ARG A 5 -26.83 -2.75 16.05
N LYS A 6 -27.01 -1.90 17.05
CA LYS A 6 -27.80 -0.66 16.94
C LYS A 6 -27.15 0.32 15.95
N HIS A 7 -25.84 0.55 16.10
CA HIS A 7 -25.09 1.44 15.22
C HIS A 7 -25.00 0.94 13.76
N LEU A 8 -25.05 -0.39 13.55
CA LEU A 8 -25.11 -0.97 12.21
C LEU A 8 -26.47 -0.75 11.53
N ALA A 9 -27.57 -0.81 12.29
CA ALA A 9 -28.92 -0.53 11.79
C ALA A 9 -29.09 0.96 11.42
N GLU A 10 -28.57 1.87 12.25
CA GLU A 10 -28.53 3.31 12.00
C GLU A 10 -27.79 3.64 10.69
N ARG A 11 -26.61 3.03 10.47
CA ARG A 11 -25.82 3.22 9.24
C ARG A 11 -26.46 2.60 7.99
N ARG A 12 -27.31 1.58 8.12
CA ARG A 12 -28.10 1.04 7.01
C ARG A 12 -29.24 1.99 6.64
N ALA A 13 -30.02 2.41 7.63
CA ALA A 13 -31.16 3.31 7.43
C ALA A 13 -30.74 4.65 6.81
N ALA A 14 -29.63 5.24 7.27
CA ALA A 14 -29.10 6.51 6.76
C ALA A 14 -28.60 6.46 5.30
N ARG A 15 -28.53 5.28 4.67
CA ARG A 15 -28.06 5.10 3.28
C ARG A 15 -29.11 4.45 2.36
N GLY A 16 -30.33 4.23 2.84
CA GLY A 16 -31.44 3.69 2.04
C GLY A 16 -31.35 2.21 1.65
N TYR A 17 -30.26 1.50 1.97
CA TYR A 17 -30.08 0.10 1.58
C TYR A 17 -31.06 -0.85 2.28
N SER A 18 -31.58 -1.81 1.50
CA SER A 18 -32.31 -2.97 1.99
C SER A 18 -31.43 -3.89 2.86
N GLN A 19 -32.06 -4.90 3.48
CA GLN A 19 -31.34 -5.93 4.24
C GLN A 19 -30.38 -6.71 3.33
N GLU A 20 -30.77 -6.95 2.08
CA GLU A 20 -30.08 -7.82 1.12
C GLU A 20 -28.90 -7.11 0.46
N GLU A 21 -29.07 -5.88 -0.04
CA GLU A 21 -27.96 -5.05 -0.54
C GLU A 21 -26.88 -4.84 0.52
N PHE A 22 -27.28 -4.61 1.78
CA PHE A 22 -26.34 -4.45 2.89
C PHE A 22 -25.68 -5.79 3.30
N ALA A 23 -26.28 -6.93 2.97
CA ALA A 23 -25.66 -8.25 3.12
C ALA A 23 -24.67 -8.53 1.98
N GLU A 24 -24.99 -8.19 0.73
CA GLU A 24 -24.07 -8.30 -0.41
C GLU A 24 -22.85 -7.40 -0.28
N LEU A 25 -23.02 -6.14 0.13
CA LEU A 25 -21.89 -5.23 0.42
C LEU A 25 -20.96 -5.78 1.53
N ARG A 26 -21.50 -6.58 2.46
CA ARG A 26 -20.70 -7.30 3.47
C ARG A 26 -20.15 -8.64 2.98
N ARG A 27 -20.61 -9.14 1.84
CA ARG A 27 -20.11 -10.34 1.17
C ARG A 27 -18.89 -10.00 0.30
N PHE A 28 -18.92 -8.86 -0.38
CA PHE A 28 -17.74 -8.26 -1.03
C PHE A 28 -16.67 -7.83 -0.03
N ARG A 29 -17.07 -7.33 1.15
CA ARG A 29 -16.17 -7.12 2.28
C ARG A 29 -16.05 -8.36 3.15
N ALA A 30 -15.48 -9.42 2.58
CA ALA A 30 -15.02 -10.57 3.34
C ALA A 30 -14.12 -10.11 4.52
N PRO A 31 -14.10 -10.82 5.65
CA PRO A 31 -13.01 -10.63 6.62
C PRO A 31 -11.69 -10.97 5.91
N HIS A 32 -10.66 -10.13 6.06
CA HIS A 32 -9.32 -10.54 5.66
C HIS A 32 -8.95 -11.79 6.44
N ASP A 33 -8.42 -12.78 5.73
CA ASP A 33 -8.10 -14.09 6.30
C ASP A 33 -7.00 -13.95 7.37
N GLU A 34 -7.30 -14.41 8.58
CA GLU A 34 -6.38 -14.28 9.71
C GLU A 34 -5.32 -15.41 9.66
N GLY A 35 -4.21 -15.14 8.97
CA GLY A 35 -2.96 -15.90 9.13
C GLY A 35 -2.49 -16.69 7.90
N GLY A 36 -1.77 -16.01 7.01
CA GLY A 36 -1.02 -16.67 5.94
C GLY A 36 -0.20 -15.71 5.07
N THR A 37 -0.81 -14.62 4.61
CA THR A 37 -0.25 -13.81 3.51
C THR A 37 0.60 -12.60 3.97
N CYS A 38 0.27 -11.97 5.10
CA CYS A 38 0.80 -10.65 5.46
C CYS A 38 2.32 -10.59 5.71
N MET A 39 2.98 -11.70 6.05
CA MET A 39 4.44 -11.73 6.23
C MET A 39 5.20 -11.67 4.91
N ASN A 40 4.57 -12.04 3.79
CA ASN A 40 5.21 -12.01 2.47
C ASN A 40 4.93 -10.68 1.75
N ASP A 41 3.71 -10.14 1.86
CA ASP A 41 3.29 -8.85 1.27
C ASP A 41 4.31 -7.72 1.53
N GLY A 42 4.67 -7.47 2.79
CA GLY A 42 5.65 -6.43 3.13
C GLY A 42 7.08 -6.75 2.68
N ARG A 43 7.45 -8.04 2.64
CA ARG A 43 8.76 -8.49 2.15
C ARG A 43 8.89 -8.24 0.64
N ILE A 44 7.87 -8.55 -0.15
CA ILE A 44 7.83 -8.30 -1.60
C ILE A 44 7.98 -6.81 -1.89
N PHE A 45 7.26 -5.93 -1.15
CA PHE A 45 7.45 -4.48 -1.26
C PHE A 45 8.89 -4.06 -0.96
N ARG A 46 9.48 -4.58 0.14
CA ARG A 46 10.84 -4.22 0.56
C ARG A 46 11.91 -4.71 -0.42
N GLU A 47 11.78 -5.92 -0.94
CA GLU A 47 12.67 -6.47 -1.96
C GLU A 47 12.57 -5.65 -3.26
N ALA A 48 11.36 -5.28 -3.69
CA ALA A 48 11.14 -4.40 -4.84
C ALA A 48 11.80 -3.02 -4.67
N TRP A 49 11.71 -2.43 -3.48
CA TRP A 49 12.40 -1.18 -3.14
C TRP A 49 13.92 -1.33 -3.24
N ILE A 50 14.49 -2.41 -2.69
CA ILE A 50 15.94 -2.66 -2.71
C ILE A 50 16.43 -2.86 -4.16
N ASP A 51 15.71 -3.66 -4.96
CA ASP A 51 16.03 -3.88 -6.37
C ASP A 51 15.96 -2.57 -7.18
N GLY A 52 14.92 -1.76 -6.97
CA GLY A 52 14.80 -0.45 -7.61
C GLY A 52 15.90 0.52 -7.19
N VAL A 53 16.26 0.58 -5.90
CA VAL A 53 17.41 1.34 -5.41
C VAL A 53 18.71 0.91 -6.09
N ASN A 54 19.00 -0.40 -6.13
CA ASN A 54 20.21 -0.92 -6.76
C ASN A 54 20.27 -0.65 -8.28
N LYS A 55 19.10 -0.55 -8.93
CA LYS A 55 18.94 -0.30 -10.37
C LYS A 55 19.02 1.17 -10.76
N HIS A 56 18.47 2.08 -9.94
CA HIS A 56 18.26 3.48 -10.31
C HIS A 56 19.04 4.50 -9.48
N TYR A 57 19.46 4.16 -8.25
CA TYR A 57 20.12 5.13 -7.37
C TYR A 57 21.50 5.55 -7.92
N PRO A 58 21.80 6.86 -8.02
CA PRO A 58 23.08 7.32 -8.55
C PRO A 58 24.21 7.10 -7.54
N GLY A 59 25.03 6.08 -7.79
CA GLY A 59 26.20 5.72 -6.98
C GLY A 59 25.88 4.70 -5.89
N GLU A 60 26.71 4.66 -4.84
CA GLU A 60 26.57 3.66 -3.77
C GLU A 60 25.32 3.93 -2.90
N PRO A 61 24.38 2.97 -2.78
CA PRO A 61 23.22 3.13 -1.91
C PRO A 61 23.61 3.30 -0.44
N LYS A 62 22.83 4.11 0.29
CA LYS A 62 22.98 4.20 1.76
C LYS A 62 22.58 2.86 2.38
N PRO A 63 23.26 2.37 3.44
CA PRO A 63 22.89 1.10 4.09
C PRO A 63 21.40 1.01 4.45
N GLY A 64 20.81 2.08 4.97
CA GLY A 64 19.36 2.14 5.27
C GLY A 64 18.43 1.90 4.06
N TYR A 65 18.85 2.26 2.85
CA TYR A 65 18.06 2.01 1.63
C TYR A 65 18.07 0.53 1.24
N VAL A 66 19.12 -0.22 1.60
CA VAL A 66 19.33 -1.63 1.22
C VAL A 66 19.27 -2.61 2.40
N THR A 67 18.92 -2.16 3.62
CA THR A 67 18.68 -2.99 4.81
C THR A 67 17.81 -4.21 4.47
N PRO A 68 18.25 -5.46 4.74
CA PRO A 68 17.46 -6.66 4.52
C PRO A 68 16.15 -6.67 5.32
N TRP A 69 15.16 -7.43 4.86
CA TRP A 69 13.83 -7.49 5.48
C TRP A 69 13.85 -7.88 6.97
N ASP A 70 14.68 -8.84 7.36
CA ASP A 70 14.73 -9.33 8.74
C ASP A 70 15.31 -8.27 9.71
N GLU A 71 16.17 -7.37 9.20
CA GLU A 71 16.72 -6.20 9.89
C GLU A 71 15.88 -4.93 9.75
N THR A 72 14.87 -4.92 8.86
CA THR A 72 14.00 -3.77 8.61
C THR A 72 13.17 -3.43 9.86
N PRO A 73 13.10 -2.15 10.30
CA PRO A 73 12.33 -1.76 11.50
C PRO A 73 10.85 -2.16 11.43
N ALA A 74 10.25 -2.49 12.58
CA ALA A 74 8.87 -3.00 12.64
C ALA A 74 7.84 -2.05 12.01
N TRP A 75 7.95 -0.73 12.25
CA TRP A 75 7.06 0.28 11.65
C TRP A 75 7.18 0.31 10.11
N GLU A 76 8.38 0.09 9.56
CA GLU A 76 8.64 0.10 8.13
C GLU A 76 8.10 -1.17 7.48
N ARG A 77 8.21 -2.31 8.18
CA ARG A 77 7.57 -3.58 7.77
C ARG A 77 6.04 -3.49 7.74
N GLU A 78 5.43 -2.83 8.72
CA GLU A 78 3.98 -2.54 8.72
C GLU A 78 3.59 -1.61 7.57
N ALA A 79 4.36 -0.53 7.34
CA ALA A 79 4.11 0.40 6.25
C ALA A 79 4.21 -0.30 4.88
N ALA A 80 5.27 -1.08 4.66
CA ALA A 80 5.48 -1.86 3.44
C ALA A 80 4.33 -2.83 3.15
N ALA A 81 3.88 -3.60 4.17
CA ALA A 81 2.74 -4.51 4.01
C ALA A 81 1.42 -3.76 3.75
N ALA A 82 1.22 -2.59 4.36
CA ALA A 82 0.04 -1.77 4.12
C ALA A 82 0.02 -1.20 2.69
N VAL A 83 1.14 -0.69 2.18
CA VAL A 83 1.24 -0.21 0.79
C VAL A 83 1.09 -1.34 -0.22
N TYR A 84 1.67 -2.52 0.05
CA TYR A 84 1.44 -3.72 -0.77
C TYR A 84 -0.05 -4.03 -0.89
N GLY A 85 -0.76 -4.10 0.24
CA GLY A 85 -2.21 -4.34 0.26
C GLY A 85 -2.99 -3.29 -0.53
N GLN A 86 -2.64 -2.01 -0.39
CA GLN A 86 -3.26 -0.92 -1.15
C GLN A 86 -3.07 -1.05 -2.66
N VAL A 87 -1.89 -1.48 -3.12
CA VAL A 87 -1.60 -1.72 -4.55
C VAL A 87 -2.36 -2.95 -5.06
N ARG A 88 -2.30 -4.08 -4.36
CA ARG A 88 -3.05 -5.31 -4.71
C ARG A 88 -4.54 -4.99 -4.83
N ASP A 89 -5.13 -4.46 -3.76
CA ASP A 89 -6.57 -4.18 -3.70
C ASP A 89 -6.99 -3.21 -4.82
N PHE A 90 -6.15 -2.22 -5.18
CA PHE A 90 -6.38 -1.31 -6.30
C PHE A 90 -6.36 -2.01 -7.67
N ILE A 91 -5.44 -2.95 -7.89
CA ILE A 91 -5.38 -3.73 -9.13
C ILE A 91 -6.60 -4.66 -9.24
N GLU A 92 -6.96 -5.35 -8.15
CA GLU A 92 -8.12 -6.25 -8.06
C GLU A 92 -9.43 -5.51 -8.37
N VAL A 93 -9.73 -4.39 -7.70
CA VAL A 93 -10.97 -3.62 -7.96
C VAL A 93 -11.00 -2.98 -9.35
N SER A 94 -9.84 -2.81 -10.00
CA SER A 94 -9.77 -2.34 -11.39
C SER A 94 -10.07 -3.44 -12.43
N GLY A 95 -10.21 -4.70 -12.02
CA GLY A 95 -10.33 -5.84 -12.94
C GLY A 95 -9.08 -6.03 -13.80
N GLY A 96 -7.89 -5.73 -13.25
CA GLY A 96 -6.62 -5.75 -13.99
C GLY A 96 -6.41 -4.57 -14.97
N HIS A 97 -7.35 -3.62 -15.08
CA HIS A 97 -7.17 -2.46 -15.95
C HIS A 97 -6.09 -1.48 -15.48
N ALA A 98 -5.64 -1.58 -14.23
CA ALA A 98 -4.48 -0.85 -13.70
C ALA A 98 -3.18 -1.07 -14.52
N ALA A 99 -3.05 -2.21 -15.23
CA ALA A 99 -1.94 -2.48 -16.13
C ALA A 99 -1.81 -1.47 -17.30
N ARG A 100 -2.87 -0.70 -17.59
CA ARG A 100 -2.89 0.36 -18.61
C ARG A 100 -2.39 1.72 -18.11
N LEU A 101 -2.12 1.87 -16.82
CA LEU A 101 -1.58 3.09 -16.23
C LEU A 101 -0.14 3.31 -16.67
N THR A 102 0.25 4.57 -16.87
CA THR A 102 1.66 4.91 -17.13
C THR A 102 2.51 4.65 -15.88
N ARG A 103 3.83 4.43 -16.07
CA ARG A 103 4.79 4.35 -14.95
C ARG A 103 4.67 5.55 -14.01
N GLU A 104 4.45 6.74 -14.57
CA GLU A 104 4.23 8.00 -13.87
C GLU A 104 2.97 8.00 -12.97
N GLN A 105 1.92 7.27 -13.36
CA GLN A 105 0.70 7.08 -12.57
C GLN A 105 0.88 5.99 -11.50
N LYS A 106 1.52 4.88 -11.85
CA LYS A 106 1.87 3.77 -10.93
C LYS A 106 2.77 4.27 -9.78
N SER A 107 3.81 5.01 -10.13
CA SER A 107 4.74 5.66 -9.21
C SER A 107 4.04 6.62 -8.22
N ARG A 108 3.18 7.52 -8.73
CA ARG A 108 2.38 8.42 -7.89
C ARG A 108 1.50 7.67 -6.89
N PHE A 109 0.91 6.56 -7.30
CA PHE A 109 0.05 5.74 -6.43
C PHE A 109 0.84 5.13 -5.27
N VAL A 110 2.02 4.57 -5.53
CA VAL A 110 2.90 4.03 -4.47
C VAL A 110 3.38 5.16 -3.54
N ALA A 111 3.82 6.29 -4.08
CA ALA A 111 4.30 7.42 -3.30
C ALA A 111 3.22 7.99 -2.36
N ILE A 112 1.98 8.19 -2.81
CA ILE A 112 0.91 8.70 -1.93
C ILE A 112 0.50 7.68 -0.86
N CYS A 113 0.50 6.38 -1.19
CA CYS A 113 0.27 5.32 -0.21
C CYS A 113 1.37 5.30 0.87
N TRP A 114 2.64 5.43 0.47
CA TRP A 114 3.78 5.51 1.40
C TRP A 114 3.72 6.74 2.29
N THR A 115 3.50 7.93 1.72
CA THR A 115 3.34 9.19 2.47
C THR A 115 2.22 9.10 3.51
N ALA A 116 1.11 8.43 3.20
CA ALA A 116 0.04 8.17 4.17
C ALA A 116 0.50 7.27 5.34
N GLN A 117 1.40 6.29 5.11
CA GLN A 117 2.01 5.52 6.20
C GLN A 117 2.99 6.36 7.02
N MET A 118 3.73 7.30 6.40
CA MET A 118 4.63 8.18 7.15
C MET A 118 3.86 9.04 8.15
N PHE A 119 2.73 9.64 7.75
CA PHE A 119 1.84 10.37 8.66
C PHE A 119 1.14 9.46 9.70
N ARG A 120 0.96 8.15 9.43
CA ARG A 120 0.43 7.19 10.40
C ARG A 120 1.46 6.84 11.49
N HIS A 121 2.73 6.73 11.13
CA HIS A 121 3.78 6.24 12.02
C HIS A 121 4.60 7.35 12.72
N PHE A 122 4.57 8.58 12.20
CA PHE A 122 5.29 9.73 12.77
C PHE A 122 4.36 10.94 12.91
N GLU A 123 4.35 11.54 14.10
CA GLU A 123 3.60 12.77 14.40
C GLU A 123 4.20 13.99 13.68
N ASP A 124 5.54 14.05 13.59
CA ASP A 124 6.31 15.04 12.85
C ASP A 124 7.29 14.32 11.88
N PRO A 125 6.83 13.87 10.70
CA PRO A 125 7.69 13.20 9.73
C PRO A 125 8.66 14.20 9.09
N LYS A 126 9.91 13.75 8.85
CA LYS A 126 10.90 14.54 8.13
C LYS A 126 10.35 14.98 6.76
N PRO A 127 10.59 16.22 6.29
CA PRO A 127 10.05 16.70 5.02
C PRO A 127 10.33 15.77 3.82
N GLY A 128 11.51 15.16 3.76
CA GLY A 128 11.86 14.19 2.70
C GLY A 128 11.15 12.83 2.77
N TYR A 129 10.39 12.53 3.83
CA TYR A 129 9.50 11.36 3.90
C TYR A 129 8.08 11.65 3.39
N VAL A 130 7.70 12.93 3.31
CA VAL A 130 6.35 13.39 2.94
C VAL A 130 6.38 14.44 1.83
N ALA A 131 7.46 14.47 1.06
CA ALA A 131 7.60 15.32 -0.13
C ALA A 131 6.56 14.92 -1.18
N ASP A 132 6.07 15.89 -1.97
CA ASP A 132 5.20 15.56 -3.10
C ASP A 132 5.98 14.77 -4.16
N TRP A 133 5.25 13.93 -4.91
CA TRP A 133 5.83 13.13 -5.98
C TRP A 133 6.60 13.96 -7.03
N SER A 134 6.19 15.20 -7.33
CA SER A 134 6.94 16.07 -8.26
C SER A 134 8.35 16.35 -7.79
N ASP A 135 8.55 16.40 -6.46
CA ASP A 135 9.76 16.84 -5.80
C ASP A 135 10.69 15.65 -5.45
N LEU A 136 10.19 14.42 -5.58
CA LEU A 136 10.98 13.20 -5.43
C LEU A 136 12.07 13.11 -6.54
N PRO A 137 13.27 12.64 -6.21
CA PRO A 137 14.33 12.44 -7.19
C PRO A 137 13.95 11.35 -8.19
N VAL A 138 14.41 11.47 -9.44
CA VAL A 138 14.05 10.58 -10.57
C VAL A 138 14.19 9.10 -10.19
N TRP A 139 15.30 8.71 -9.56
CA TRP A 139 15.57 7.33 -9.17
C TRP A 139 14.49 6.75 -8.25
N GLN A 140 13.97 7.54 -7.32
CA GLN A 140 12.96 7.09 -6.38
C GLN A 140 11.60 6.93 -7.07
N ARG A 141 11.27 7.83 -8.00
CA ARG A 141 10.06 7.73 -8.81
C ARG A 141 10.07 6.48 -9.70
N GLU A 142 11.22 6.10 -10.24
CA GLU A 142 11.36 4.83 -10.98
C GLU A 142 11.31 3.60 -10.05
N THR A 143 11.87 3.68 -8.84
CA THR A 143 11.71 2.63 -7.81
C THR A 143 10.25 2.44 -7.40
N ASP A 144 9.50 3.53 -7.18
CA ASP A 144 8.07 3.50 -6.85
C ASP A 144 7.22 2.89 -7.99
N ALA A 145 7.62 3.10 -9.25
CA ALA A 145 6.99 2.43 -10.40
C ALA A 145 7.33 0.93 -10.43
N ASP A 146 8.58 0.56 -10.21
CA ASP A 146 9.03 -0.84 -10.16
C ASP A 146 8.38 -1.61 -9.00
N ILE A 147 8.12 -0.97 -7.85
CA ILE A 147 7.34 -1.54 -6.74
C ILE A 147 5.92 -1.87 -7.20
N PHE A 148 5.22 -0.95 -7.86
CA PHE A 148 3.86 -1.21 -8.35
C PHE A 148 3.85 -2.41 -9.30
N GLU A 149 4.76 -2.42 -10.29
CA GLU A 149 4.88 -3.48 -11.29
C GLU A 149 5.28 -4.83 -10.68
N ARG A 150 6.12 -4.83 -9.63
CA ARG A 150 6.50 -6.05 -8.89
C ARG A 150 5.30 -6.67 -8.19
N ILE A 151 4.41 -5.86 -7.62
CA ILE A 151 3.17 -6.29 -6.96
C ILE A 151 2.11 -6.71 -8.00
N GLU A 152 2.00 -5.98 -9.12
CA GLU A 152 1.17 -6.37 -10.27
C GLU A 152 1.56 -7.74 -10.85
N GLY A 153 2.83 -8.13 -10.75
CA GLY A 153 3.30 -9.48 -11.08
C GLY A 153 3.07 -10.56 -10.00
N THR A 154 2.23 -10.31 -8.99
CA THR A 154 1.89 -11.27 -7.92
C THR A 154 0.39 -11.56 -7.77
N VAL A 155 -0.44 -10.95 -8.64
CA VAL A 155 -1.92 -11.02 -8.60
C VAL A 155 -2.49 -11.66 -9.86
#